data_AF-A0A1G1JAH4-F1
#
_entry.id   AF-A0A1G1JAH4-F1
#
_cell.length_a   1.000
_cell.length_b   1.000
_cell.length_c   1.000
_cell.angle_alpha   90.00
_cell.angle_beta   90.00
_cell.angle_gamma   90.00
#
_symmetry.space_group_name_H-M   'P 1'
#
loop_
_entity.id
_entity.type
_entity.pdbx_description
1 polymer ?
#
loop_
_entity_poly.entity_id
_entity_poly.type
_entity_poly.pdbx_seq_one_letter_code
_entity_poly.pdbx_strand_id
1 'polypeptide(L)'
;MQRDRRRFFSFLFNEPAHQHFLLLQFFVVGTIMAFILYNHFLQLSRFSESVRDLMVTPAELKLRLNALYQSVLTKLFIVSLLGFLVNALLSLIFLERITGPLRQATHALDNLGEGRFPERSVQFRGGDLTPELAIMLNRFFQHVKRRMKNISSFERKV
;
A
#
# COMPACT_ATOMS: atom_id res chain seq x y z
N MET A 1 -5.44 -24.58 -15.98
CA MET A 1 -4.72 -23.28 -15.94
C MET A 1 -5.29 -22.22 -14.99
N GLN A 2 -6.57 -22.22 -14.60
CA GLN A 2 -7.11 -21.19 -13.68
C GLN A 2 -6.71 -21.35 -12.19
N ARG A 3 -6.21 -22.53 -11.78
CA ARG A 3 -5.93 -22.86 -10.37
C ARG A 3 -4.61 -22.26 -9.86
N ASP A 4 -3.58 -22.20 -10.69
CA ASP A 4 -2.27 -21.67 -10.30
C ASP A 4 -2.24 -20.14 -10.21
N ARG A 5 -3.08 -19.45 -11.00
CA ARG A 5 -3.21 -18.00 -10.96
C ARG A 5 -3.80 -17.49 -9.62
N ARG A 6 -4.54 -18.33 -8.88
CA ARG A 6 -5.04 -17.99 -7.52
C ARG A 6 -3.99 -18.11 -6.42
N ARG A 7 -2.95 -18.94 -6.60
CA ARG A 7 -1.89 -19.16 -5.60
C ARG A 7 -0.82 -18.07 -5.63
N PHE A 8 -0.51 -17.53 -6.80
CA PHE A 8 0.51 -16.47 -6.89
C PHE A 8 0.09 -15.21 -6.13
N PHE A 9 -1.20 -14.89 -6.15
CA PHE A 9 -1.74 -13.80 -5.35
C PHE A 9 -1.97 -14.19 -3.89
N SER A 10 -2.12 -15.47 -3.52
CA SER A 10 -2.43 -15.85 -2.13
C SER A 10 -1.33 -15.46 -1.14
N PHE A 11 -0.09 -15.29 -1.60
CA PHE A 11 1.00 -14.73 -0.82
C PHE A 11 0.74 -13.27 -0.39
N LEU A 12 0.03 -12.47 -1.19
CA LEU A 12 -0.43 -11.12 -0.83
C LEU A 12 -1.63 -11.12 0.15
N PHE A 13 -2.16 -12.29 0.50
CA PHE A 13 -3.42 -12.43 1.22
C PHE A 13 -3.32 -13.20 2.57
N ASN A 14 -2.28 -14.00 2.82
CA ASN A 14 -2.29 -14.96 3.94
C ASN A 14 -1.25 -14.74 5.06
N GLU A 15 -0.28 -13.84 4.90
CA GLU A 15 0.74 -13.49 5.92
C GLU A 15 0.66 -11.99 6.26
N PRO A 16 1.33 -11.44 7.30
CA PRO A 16 1.17 -10.03 7.72
C PRO A 16 1.28 -9.09 6.52
N ALA A 17 0.12 -8.74 5.97
CA ALA A 17 0.02 -8.20 4.62
C ALA A 17 0.64 -6.81 4.54
N HIS A 18 0.79 -6.14 5.69
CA HIS A 18 1.41 -4.83 5.83
C HIS A 18 2.91 -4.85 5.52
N GLN A 19 3.65 -5.85 6.01
CA GLN A 19 5.10 -5.93 5.80
C GLN A 19 5.42 -6.23 4.33
N HIS A 20 4.68 -7.18 3.75
CA HIS A 20 4.83 -7.55 2.36
C HIS A 20 4.37 -6.45 1.40
N PHE A 21 3.33 -5.68 1.75
CA PHE A 21 2.88 -4.54 0.95
C PHE A 21 3.93 -3.42 0.91
N LEU A 22 4.49 -3.05 2.06
CA LEU A 22 5.56 -2.04 2.13
C LEU A 22 6.80 -2.49 1.35
N LEU A 23 7.23 -3.75 1.53
CA LEU A 23 8.35 -4.32 0.78
C LEU A 23 8.07 -4.34 -0.72
N LEU A 24 6.86 -4.72 -1.15
CA LEU A 24 6.45 -4.69 -2.55
C LEU A 24 6.49 -3.26 -3.11
N GLN A 25 6.00 -2.28 -2.35
CA GLN A 25 6.01 -0.87 -2.75
C GLN A 25 7.43 -0.34 -2.88
N PHE A 26 8.32 -0.66 -1.93
CA PHE A 26 9.75 -0.37 -2.02
C PHE A 26 10.40 -1.04 -3.23
N PHE A 27 10.06 -2.29 -3.52
CA PHE A 27 10.62 -3.02 -4.66
C PHE A 27 10.16 -2.43 -6.00
N VAL A 28 8.88 -2.08 -6.12
CA VAL A 28 8.31 -1.44 -7.31
C VAL A 28 8.95 -0.08 -7.53
N VAL A 29 8.99 0.78 -6.50
CA VAL A 29 9.60 2.11 -6.59
C VAL A 29 11.10 2.01 -6.88
N GLY A 30 11.81 1.11 -6.21
CA GLY A 30 13.23 0.87 -6.42
C GLY A 30 13.55 0.38 -7.83
N THR A 31 12.74 -0.53 -8.38
CA THR A 31 12.90 -1.03 -9.75
C THR A 31 12.65 0.07 -10.78
N ILE A 32 11.60 0.87 -10.58
CA ILE A 32 11.31 2.04 -11.44
C ILE A 32 12.48 3.02 -11.39
N MET A 33 12.98 3.34 -10.21
CA MET A 33 14.11 4.26 -10.03
C MET A 33 15.38 3.74 -10.71
N ALA A 34 15.73 2.47 -10.52
CA ALA A 34 16.88 1.85 -11.17
C ALA A 34 16.75 1.88 -12.71
N PHE A 35 15.55 1.61 -13.23
CA PHE A 35 15.28 1.69 -14.66
C PHE A 35 15.43 3.11 -15.22
N ILE A 36 14.95 4.13 -14.49
CA ILE A 36 15.14 5.55 -14.86
C ILE A 36 16.62 5.88 -14.92
N LEU A 37 17.37 5.58 -13.84
CA LEU A 37 18.79 5.89 -13.74
C LEU A 37 19.60 5.22 -14.85
N TYR A 38 19.32 3.95 -15.14
CA TYR A 38 19.97 3.22 -16.23
C TYR A 38 19.73 3.86 -17.59
N ASN A 39 18.48 4.22 -17.91
CA ASN A 39 18.14 4.87 -19.18
C ASN A 39 18.79 6.25 -19.32
N HIS A 40 18.89 7.01 -18.23
CA HIS A 40 19.56 8.32 -18.22
C HIS A 40 21.06 8.18 -18.43
N PHE A 41 21.68 7.21 -17.74
CA PHE A 41 23.10 6.91 -17.92
C PHE A 41 23.40 6.56 -19.38
N LEU A 42 22.63 5.66 -19.99
CA LEU A 42 22.78 5.27 -21.38
C LEU A 42 22.66 6.46 -22.35
N GLN A 43 21.71 7.36 -22.09
CA GLN A 43 21.47 8.53 -22.92
C GLN A 43 22.59 9.57 -22.78
N LEU A 44 23.13 9.74 -21.57
CA LEU A 44 24.28 10.59 -21.31
C LEU A 44 25.56 10.03 -21.96
N SER A 45 25.79 8.72 -21.88
CA SER A 45 26.92 8.06 -22.55
C SER A 45 26.90 8.30 -24.06
N ARG A 46 25.75 8.08 -24.70
CA ARG A 46 25.58 8.33 -26.15
C ARG A 46 25.80 9.79 -26.53
N PHE A 47 25.32 10.72 -25.70
CA PHE A 47 25.56 12.14 -25.89
C PHE A 47 27.05 12.48 -25.77
N SER A 48 27.71 11.98 -24.73
CA SER A 48 29.14 12.19 -24.50
C SER A 48 30.01 11.66 -25.64
N GLU A 49 29.70 10.48 -26.17
CA GLU A 49 30.38 9.92 -27.35
C GLU A 49 30.18 10.84 -28.56
N SER A 50 28.94 11.28 -28.81
CA SER A 50 28.62 12.15 -29.95
C SER A 50 29.29 13.53 -29.92
N VAL A 51 29.61 14.05 -28.73
CA VAL A 51 30.31 15.33 -28.54
C VAL A 51 31.83 15.14 -28.65
N ARG A 52 32.35 13.95 -28.29
CA ARG A 52 33.77 13.64 -28.35
C ARG A 52 34.26 13.44 -29.79
N ASP A 53 33.39 12.96 -30.68
CA ASP A 53 33.76 12.54 -32.03
C ASP A 53 33.64 13.62 -33.12
N LEU A 54 33.19 14.85 -32.81
CA LEU A 54 33.10 15.93 -33.80
C LEU A 54 33.54 17.30 -33.26
N MET A 55 34.15 18.11 -34.13
CA MET A 55 34.24 19.57 -33.97
C MET A 55 32.84 20.19 -34.06
N VAL A 56 32.01 19.95 -33.05
CA VAL A 56 30.63 20.45 -33.00
C VAL A 56 30.67 21.95 -32.78
N THR A 57 29.97 22.70 -33.62
CA THR A 57 29.85 24.15 -33.46
C THR A 57 29.04 24.49 -32.19
N PRO A 58 29.26 25.65 -31.55
CA PRO A 58 28.49 26.04 -30.36
C PRO A 58 26.96 26.05 -30.57
N ALA A 59 26.51 26.35 -31.79
CA ALA A 59 25.10 26.34 -32.15
C ALA A 59 24.50 24.92 -32.19
N GLU A 60 25.22 23.97 -32.79
CA GLU A 60 24.82 22.56 -32.82
C GLU A 60 24.85 21.93 -31.43
N LEU A 61 25.84 22.28 -30.61
CA LEU A 61 25.91 21.83 -29.22
C LEU A 61 24.68 22.28 -28.43
N LYS A 62 24.25 23.54 -28.59
CA LYS A 62 23.04 24.08 -27.94
C LYS A 62 21.78 23.34 -28.37
N LEU A 63 21.63 23.07 -29.67
CA LEU A 63 20.51 22.28 -30.21
C LEU A 63 20.48 20.86 -29.62
N ARG A 64 21.63 20.18 -29.59
CA ARG A 64 21.75 18.82 -29.04
C ARG A 64 21.50 18.77 -27.53
N LEU A 65 22.00 19.75 -26.78
CA LEU A 65 21.72 19.89 -25.34
C LEU A 65 20.23 20.10 -25.08
N ASN A 66 19.57 20.95 -25.86
CA ASN A 66 18.13 21.18 -25.70
C ASN A 66 17.31 19.93 -26.03
N ALA A 67 17.69 19.19 -27.08
CA ALA A 67 17.06 17.92 -27.43
C ALA A 67 17.28 16.85 -26.34
N LEU A 68 18.50 16.77 -25.77
CA LEU A 68 18.81 15.89 -24.65
C LEU A 68 17.93 16.23 -23.44
N TYR A 69 17.88 17.51 -23.07
CA TYR A 69 17.13 18.01 -21.93
C TYR A 69 15.63 17.73 -22.07
N GLN A 70 15.04 18.04 -23.23
CA GLN A 70 13.63 17.73 -23.49
C GLN A 70 13.37 16.23 -23.43
N SER A 71 14.22 15.41 -24.05
CA SER A 71 14.05 13.95 -24.03
C SER A 71 14.12 13.38 -22.61
N VAL A 72 15.05 13.87 -21.79
CA VAL A 72 15.21 13.51 -20.38
C VAL A 72 13.96 13.91 -19.58
N LEU A 73 13.52 15.16 -19.70
CA LEU A 73 12.34 15.65 -18.99
C LEU A 73 11.07 14.89 -19.36
N THR A 74 10.82 14.65 -20.65
CA THR A 74 9.63 13.92 -21.10
C THR A 74 9.62 12.49 -20.56
N LYS A 75 10.76 11.78 -20.60
CA LYS A 75 10.87 10.42 -20.03
C LYS A 75 10.68 10.43 -18.52
N LEU A 76 11.30 11.37 -17.82
CA LEU A 76 11.17 11.51 -16.37
C LEU A 76 9.71 11.78 -15.99
N PHE A 77 9.02 12.65 -16.72
CA PHE A 77 7.60 12.92 -16.52
C PHE A 77 6.74 11.67 -16.73
N ILE A 78 6.91 10.95 -17.85
CA ILE A 78 6.13 9.74 -18.16
C ILE A 78 6.34 8.67 -17.09
N VAL A 79 7.58 8.39 -16.72
CA VAL A 79 7.86 7.34 -15.72
C VAL A 79 7.37 7.76 -14.33
N SER A 80 7.50 9.04 -13.98
CA SER A 80 6.96 9.57 -12.72
C SER A 80 5.43 9.46 -12.67
N LEU A 81 4.75 9.78 -13.78
CA LEU A 81 3.30 9.65 -13.88
C LEU A 81 2.86 8.18 -13.76
N LEU A 82 3.53 7.27 -14.46
CA LEU A 82 3.24 5.83 -14.36
C LEU A 82 3.50 5.29 -12.95
N GLY A 83 4.63 5.67 -12.35
CA GLY A 83 4.97 5.30 -10.97
C GLY A 83 3.96 5.85 -9.96
N PHE A 84 3.49 7.08 -10.16
CA PHE A 84 2.43 7.68 -9.35
C PHE A 84 1.12 6.90 -9.48
N LEU A 85 0.69 6.56 -10.70
CA LEU A 85 -0.55 5.81 -10.93
C LEU A 85 -0.49 4.42 -10.28
N VAL A 86 0.62 3.69 -10.42
CA VAL A 86 0.81 2.39 -9.77
C VAL A 86 0.76 2.52 -8.25
N ASN A 87 1.45 3.52 -7.68
CA ASN A 87 1.41 3.78 -6.24
C ASN A 87 0.03 4.16 -5.75
N ALA A 88 -0.71 4.99 -6.49
CA ALA A 88 -2.07 5.39 -6.15
C ALA A 88 -3.01 4.18 -6.14
N LEU A 89 -2.93 3.31 -7.14
CA LEU A 89 -3.72 2.08 -7.20
C LEU A 89 -3.40 1.13 -6.04
N LEU A 90 -2.12 0.90 -5.76
CA LEU A 90 -1.70 0.07 -4.62
C LEU A 90 -2.19 0.66 -3.29
N SER A 91 -2.06 1.98 -3.11
CA SER A 91 -2.52 2.68 -1.92
C SER A 91 -4.04 2.61 -1.75
N LEU A 92 -4.80 2.66 -2.84
CA LEU A 92 -6.26 2.55 -2.80
C LEU A 92 -6.71 1.14 -2.39
N ILE A 93 -6.07 0.10 -2.94
CA ILE A 93 -6.29 -1.29 -2.51
C ILE A 93 -5.98 -1.46 -1.03
N PHE A 94 -4.89 -0.86 -0.56
CA PHE A 94 -4.50 -0.89 0.85
C PHE A 94 -5.51 -0.17 1.74
N LEU A 95 -5.98 1.01 1.30
CA LEU A 95 -6.98 1.81 2.02
C LEU A 95 -8.29 1.03 2.21
N GLU A 96 -8.79 0.34 1.18
CA GLU A 96 -10.00 -0.47 1.30
C GLU A 96 -9.87 -1.57 2.35
N ARG A 97 -8.71 -2.24 2.40
CA ARG A 97 -8.41 -3.32 3.37
C ARG A 97 -8.21 -2.84 4.81
N ILE A 98 -7.93 -1.55 5.01
CA ILE A 98 -7.82 -0.93 6.34
C ILE A 98 -9.16 -0.36 6.80
N THR A 99 -9.84 0.36 5.91
CA THR A 99 -11.03 1.15 6.24
C THR A 99 -12.21 0.26 6.61
N GLY A 100 -12.36 -0.90 5.96
CA GLY A 100 -13.40 -1.88 6.28
C GLY A 100 -13.35 -2.37 7.73
N PRO A 101 -12.23 -2.98 8.18
CA PRO A 101 -12.03 -3.40 9.56
C PRO A 101 -12.18 -2.27 10.58
N LEU A 102 -11.62 -1.08 10.30
CA LEU A 102 -11.73 0.07 11.19
C LEU A 102 -13.19 0.50 11.37
N ARG A 103 -13.96 0.60 10.29
CA ARG A 103 -15.38 0.98 10.38
C ARG A 103 -16.19 -0.03 11.18
N GLN A 104 -15.90 -1.32 11.02
CA GLN A 104 -16.54 -2.37 11.84
C GLN A 104 -16.15 -2.29 13.31
N ALA A 105 -14.87 -2.01 13.61
CA ALA A 105 -14.39 -1.80 14.97
C ALA A 105 -15.06 -0.60 15.63
N THR A 106 -15.12 0.55 14.95
CA THR A 106 -15.80 1.76 15.43
C THR A 106 -17.27 1.48 15.72
N HIS A 107 -18.00 0.87 14.79
CA HIS A 107 -19.42 0.54 14.99
C HIS A 107 -19.63 -0.44 16.16
N ALA A 108 -18.71 -1.39 16.37
CA ALA A 108 -18.80 -2.31 17.49
C ALA A 108 -18.55 -1.61 18.84
N LEU A 109 -17.67 -0.61 18.87
CA LEU A 109 -17.38 0.21 20.04
C LEU A 109 -18.51 1.22 20.33
N ASP A 110 -19.08 1.84 19.30
CA ASP A 110 -20.22 2.75 19.44
C ASP A 110 -21.43 2.03 20.04
N ASN A 111 -21.75 0.83 19.53
CA ASN A 111 -22.79 -0.02 20.10
C ASN A 111 -22.54 -0.30 21.60
N LEU A 112 -21.29 -0.59 21.98
CA LEU A 112 -20.94 -0.81 23.38
C LEU A 112 -21.14 0.47 24.21
N GLY A 113 -20.80 1.63 23.67
CA GLY A 113 -21.03 2.94 24.29
C GLY A 113 -22.52 3.22 24.56
N GLU A 114 -23.39 2.73 23.68
CA GLU A 114 -24.85 2.79 23.85
C GLU A 114 -25.40 1.68 24.78
N GLY A 115 -24.55 0.87 25.39
CA GLY A 115 -24.94 -0.27 26.24
C GLY A 115 -25.44 -1.50 25.47
N ARG A 116 -25.33 -1.50 24.14
CA ARG A 116 -25.73 -2.60 23.26
C ARG A 116 -24.52 -3.50 22.99
N PHE A 117 -24.54 -4.71 23.54
CA PHE A 117 -23.50 -5.69 23.20
C PHE A 117 -23.74 -6.27 21.79
N PRO A 118 -22.70 -6.38 20.96
CA PRO A 118 -22.84 -7.04 19.67
C PRO A 118 -23.26 -8.51 19.88
N GLU A 119 -24.35 -8.93 19.22
CA GLU A 119 -24.87 -10.30 19.30
C GLU A 119 -23.92 -11.33 18.66
N ARG A 120 -23.15 -10.89 17.67
CA ARG A 120 -22.16 -11.69 16.96
C ARG A 120 -20.75 -11.15 17.22
N SER A 121 -19.78 -12.05 17.26
CA SER A 121 -18.36 -11.68 17.31
C SER A 121 -17.99 -10.81 16.11
N VAL A 122 -17.18 -9.77 16.34
CA VAL A 122 -16.56 -9.00 15.25
C VAL A 122 -15.67 -9.94 14.45
N GLN A 123 -15.92 -10.05 13.15
CA GLN A 123 -15.14 -10.90 12.24
C GLN A 123 -14.72 -10.06 11.04
N PHE A 124 -13.42 -9.97 10.82
CA PHE A 124 -12.86 -9.35 9.62
C PHE A 124 -12.72 -10.38 8.50
N ARG A 125 -12.67 -9.90 7.26
CA ARG A 125 -12.52 -10.76 6.08
C ARG A 125 -11.11 -11.34 6.01
N GLY A 126 -10.98 -12.52 5.40
CA GLY A 126 -9.66 -13.09 5.10
C GLY A 126 -8.89 -12.17 4.15
N GLY A 127 -7.73 -11.67 4.59
CA GLY A 127 -6.89 -10.71 3.85
C GLY A 127 -6.99 -9.26 4.32
N ASP A 128 -7.83 -8.96 5.30
CA ASP A 128 -7.84 -7.67 6.01
C ASP A 128 -6.56 -7.52 6.85
N LEU A 129 -6.11 -6.27 7.05
CA LEU A 129 -4.78 -6.00 7.63
C LEU A 129 -4.68 -6.24 9.14
N THR A 130 -5.80 -6.44 9.84
CA THR A 130 -5.86 -6.47 11.32
C THR A 130 -6.73 -7.59 11.90
N PRO A 131 -6.60 -8.87 11.48
CA PRO A 131 -7.42 -9.96 12.03
C PRO A 131 -7.25 -10.11 13.55
N GLU A 132 -6.06 -9.81 14.07
CA GLU A 132 -5.75 -9.79 15.50
C GLU A 132 -6.57 -8.76 16.28
N LEU A 133 -6.88 -7.61 15.66
CA LEU A 133 -7.72 -6.58 16.27
C LEU A 133 -9.15 -7.10 16.50
N ALA A 134 -9.70 -7.90 15.58
CA ALA A 134 -10.99 -8.55 15.80
C ALA A 134 -10.93 -9.53 16.99
N ILE A 135 -9.84 -10.30 17.12
CA ILE A 135 -9.65 -11.21 18.26
C ILE A 135 -9.58 -10.42 19.57
N MET A 136 -8.83 -9.33 19.61
CA MET A 136 -8.70 -8.48 20.80
C MET A 136 -10.04 -7.82 21.17
N LEU A 137 -10.76 -7.27 20.18
CA LEU A 137 -12.10 -6.69 20.38
C LEU A 137 -13.08 -7.72 20.96
N ASN A 138 -13.09 -8.94 20.42
CA ASN A 138 -13.95 -10.01 20.93
C ASN A 138 -13.60 -10.41 22.36
N ARG A 139 -12.31 -10.51 22.70
CA ARG A 139 -11.86 -10.78 24.08
C ARG A 139 -12.29 -9.66 25.03
N PHE A 140 -12.15 -8.41 24.60
CA PHE A 140 -12.58 -7.24 25.35
C PHE A 140 -14.09 -7.27 25.62
N PHE A 141 -14.92 -7.45 24.58
CA PHE A 141 -16.38 -7.52 24.74
C PHE A 141 -16.81 -8.68 25.67
N GLN A 142 -16.16 -9.84 25.58
CA GLN A 142 -16.42 -10.94 26.51
C GLN A 142 -16.05 -10.58 27.96
N HIS A 143 -14.94 -9.88 28.19
CA HIS A 143 -14.54 -9.45 29.52
C HIS A 143 -15.55 -8.47 30.13
N VAL A 144 -15.96 -7.45 29.36
CA VAL A 144 -16.95 -6.46 29.81
C VAL A 144 -18.31 -7.11 30.08
N LYS A 145 -18.78 -7.99 29.19
CA LYS A 145 -20.05 -8.71 29.36
C LYS A 145 -20.06 -9.56 30.64
N ARG A 146 -18.95 -10.25 30.94
CA ARG A 146 -18.81 -11.04 32.19
C ARG A 146 -18.84 -10.14 33.43
N ARG A 147 -18.13 -9.01 33.41
CA ARG A 147 -18.12 -8.03 34.51
C ARG A 147 -19.52 -7.49 34.79
N MET A 148 -20.25 -7.06 33.76
CA MET A 148 -21.62 -6.55 33.91
C MET A 148 -22.59 -7.61 34.44
N LYS A 149 -22.50 -8.86 33.94
CA LYS A 149 -23.33 -9.96 34.46
C LYS A 149 -23.09 -10.19 35.95
N ASN A 150 -21.83 -10.17 36.39
CA ASN A 150 -21.49 -10.37 37.81
C ASN A 150 -22.06 -9.25 38.69
N ILE A 151 -21.97 -7.99 38.27
CA ILE A 151 -22.54 -6.83 38.99
C ILE A 151 -24.06 -7.00 39.13
N SER A 152 -24.77 -7.26 38.02
CA SER A 152 -26.23 -7.45 38.05
C SER A 152 -26.69 -8.66 38.87
N SER A 153 -25.84 -9.67 39.03
CA SER A 153 -26.13 -10.85 39.87
C SER A 153 -25.89 -10.58 41.36
N PHE A 154 -25.03 -9.62 41.68
CA PHE A 154 -24.77 -9.16 43.04
C PHE A 154 -25.92 -8.28 43.53
N GLU A 155 -26.40 -7.33 42.71
CA GLU A 155 -27.55 -6.47 43.03
C GLU A 155 -28.87 -7.24 43.23
N ARG A 156 -29.03 -8.43 42.66
CA ARG A 156 -30.22 -9.27 42.89
C ARG A 156 -30.18 -10.10 44.18
N LYS A 157 -29.03 -10.17 44.85
CA LYS A 157 -28.84 -10.95 46.08
C LYS A 157 -28.84 -10.10 47.35
N VAL A 158 -28.78 -8.78 47.19
CA VAL A 158 -28.95 -7.76 48.25
C VAL A 158 -30.41 -7.35 48.26
#